data_AF-A0A3N5C8G1-F1
#
_entry.id   AF-A0A3N5C8G1-F1
#
_cell.length_a   1.000
_cell.length_b   1.000
_cell.length_c   1.000
_cell.angle_alpha   90.00
_cell.angle_beta   90.00
_cell.angle_gamma   90.00
#
_symmetry.space_group_name_H-M   'P 1'
#
loop_
_entity.id
_entity.type
_entity.pdbx_description
1 polymer ?
#
loop_
_entity_poly.entity_id
_entity_poly.type
_entity_poly.pdbx_seq_one_letter_code
_entity_poly.pdbx_strand_id
1 'polypeptide(L)'
;MTLKGEGVRLRSFYHYMMAYRGVQDVLDPKKQLADWMFKDHDFPKHSTNYEEISDYLEFHSPFNNALSTFDEAWTEYIQNS
;
A
#
# COMPACT_ATOMS: atom_id res chain seq x y z
N MET A 1 31.64 -19.55 4.60
CA MET A 1 30.64 -19.85 5.64
C MET A 1 29.40 -19.05 5.29
N THR A 2 28.51 -19.66 4.50
CA THR A 2 27.34 -18.98 3.91
C THR A 2 26.22 -18.96 4.96
N LEU A 3 25.91 -17.78 5.49
CA LEU A 3 24.69 -17.59 6.25
C LEU A 3 23.54 -17.64 5.25
N LYS A 4 22.72 -18.69 5.32
CA LYS A 4 21.44 -18.76 4.61
C LYS A 4 20.61 -17.58 5.09
N GLY A 5 20.48 -16.54 4.27
CA GLY A 5 19.52 -15.48 4.49
C GLY A 5 18.13 -16.10 4.44
N GLU A 6 17.50 -16.23 5.61
CA GLU A 6 16.08 -16.49 5.67
C GLU A 6 15.39 -15.35 4.91
N GLY A 7 14.71 -15.69 3.82
CA GLY A 7 14.10 -14.71 2.93
C GLY A 7 13.01 -13.95 3.66
N VAL A 8 13.32 -12.75 4.13
CA VAL A 8 12.32 -11.72 4.42
C VAL A 8 11.58 -11.51 3.12
N ARG A 9 10.37 -12.07 2.99
CA ARG A 9 9.49 -11.72 1.88
C ARG A 9 9.11 -10.26 2.11
N LEU A 10 9.84 -9.33 1.47
CA LEU A 10 9.44 -7.94 1.36
C LEU A 10 8.02 -7.93 0.80
N ARG A 11 7.05 -7.75 1.68
CA ARG A 11 5.63 -7.74 1.33
C ARG A 11 5.43 -6.45 0.53
N SER A 12 4.89 -6.53 -0.70
CA SER A 12 4.59 -5.30 -1.45
C SER A 12 3.64 -4.40 -0.67
N PHE A 13 3.68 -3.09 -0.93
CA PHE A 13 2.80 -2.13 -0.28
C PHE A 13 1.32 -2.52 -0.45
N TYR A 14 0.96 -3.05 -1.63
CA TYR A 14 -0.37 -3.61 -1.87
C TYR A 14 -0.76 -4.71 -0.87
N HIS A 15 0.11 -5.69 -0.64
CA HIS A 15 -0.18 -6.77 0.31
C HIS A 15 -0.24 -6.27 1.75
N TYR A 16 0.51 -5.21 2.10
CA TYR A 16 0.38 -4.53 3.38
C TYR A 16 -1.02 -3.91 3.53
N MET A 17 -1.46 -3.15 2.51
CA MET A 17 -2.75 -2.47 2.50
C MET A 17 -3.96 -3.42 2.58
N MET A 18 -3.84 -4.67 2.14
CA MET A 18 -4.94 -5.64 2.23
C MET A 18 -5.42 -5.91 3.67
N ALA A 19 -4.59 -5.66 4.69
CA ALA A 19 -5.01 -5.75 6.08
C ALA A 19 -6.08 -4.70 6.45
N TYR A 20 -6.04 -3.51 5.84
CA TYR A 20 -6.98 -2.41 6.14
C TYR A 20 -8.38 -2.66 5.58
N ARG A 21 -8.56 -3.59 4.64
CA ARG A 21 -9.90 -3.94 4.13
C ARG A 21 -10.80 -4.56 5.19
N GLY A 22 -10.20 -5.19 6.21
CA GLY A 22 -10.91 -5.80 7.34
C GLY A 22 -11.20 -4.84 8.51
N VAL A 23 -10.79 -3.57 8.41
CA VAL A 23 -11.06 -2.56 9.45
C VAL A 23 -12.56 -2.27 9.51
N GLN A 24 -13.11 -2.23 10.73
CA GLN A 24 -14.54 -2.00 10.96
C GLN A 24 -14.96 -0.55 10.74
N ASP A 25 -14.03 0.40 10.95
CA ASP A 25 -14.30 1.81 10.68
C ASP A 25 -14.41 2.04 9.17
N VAL A 26 -15.64 2.28 8.72
CA VAL A 26 -15.96 2.54 7.31
C VAL A 26 -15.50 3.91 6.83
N LEU A 27 -15.17 4.82 7.75
CA LEU A 27 -14.71 6.17 7.45
C LEU A 27 -13.18 6.26 7.45
N ASP A 28 -12.47 5.18 7.77
CA ASP A 28 -11.01 5.13 7.71
C ASP A 28 -10.54 5.31 6.25
N PRO A 29 -9.77 6.38 5.94
CA PRO A 29 -9.30 6.63 4.58
C PRO A 29 -8.34 5.53 4.09
N LYS A 30 -7.58 4.86 4.96
CA LYS A 30 -6.71 3.73 4.58
C LYS A 30 -7.53 2.52 4.16
N LYS A 31 -8.69 2.31 4.80
CA LYS A 31 -9.66 1.30 4.34
C LYS A 31 -10.18 1.65 2.94
N GLN A 32 -10.57 2.91 2.73
CA GLN A 32 -11.05 3.38 1.42
C GLN A 32 -9.98 3.18 0.33
N LEU A 33 -8.73 3.54 0.62
CA LEU A 33 -7.60 3.34 -0.29
C LEU A 33 -7.36 1.85 -0.58
N ALA A 34 -7.35 1.01 0.44
CA ALA A 34 -7.17 -0.43 0.29
C ALA A 34 -8.28 -1.10 -0.54
N ASP A 35 -9.53 -0.69 -0.34
CA ASP A 35 -10.66 -1.19 -1.13
C ASP A 35 -10.59 -0.74 -2.59
N TRP A 36 -10.11 0.48 -2.85
CA TRP A 36 -9.87 0.94 -4.22
C TRP A 36 -8.72 0.17 -4.88
N MET A 37 -7.56 0.07 -4.22
CA MET A 37 -6.39 -0.68 -4.72
C MET A 37 -6.74 -2.13 -5.07
N PHE A 38 -7.62 -2.77 -4.29
CA PHE A 38 -8.08 -4.12 -4.57
C PHE A 38 -8.91 -4.22 -5.85
N LYS A 39 -9.79 -3.24 -6.10
CA LYS A 39 -10.69 -3.20 -7.26
C LYS A 39 -9.98 -2.75 -8.53
N ASP A 40 -8.93 -1.96 -8.40
CA ASP A 40 -8.09 -1.55 -9.50
C ASP A 40 -7.20 -2.72 -9.96
N HIS A 41 -7.33 -3.07 -11.24
CA HIS A 41 -6.56 -4.16 -11.85
C HIS A 41 -5.20 -3.70 -12.34
N ASP A 42 -5.06 -2.42 -12.66
CA ASP A 42 -3.86 -1.81 -13.22
C ASP A 42 -2.92 -1.29 -12.13
N PHE A 43 -3.40 -1.21 -10.88
CA PHE A 43 -2.59 -0.86 -9.72
C PHE A 43 -1.31 -1.74 -9.64
N PRO A 44 -0.12 -1.18 -9.36
CA PRO A 44 1.14 -1.92 -9.31
C PRO A 44 1.27 -2.82 -8.06
N LYS A 45 0.54 -3.95 -8.04
CA LYS A 45 0.38 -4.84 -6.86
C LYS A 45 1.68 -5.47 -6.34
N HIS A 46 2.72 -5.49 -7.16
CA HIS A 46 4.02 -6.07 -6.82
C HIS A 46 5.07 -5.01 -6.46
N SER A 47 4.76 -3.72 -6.59
CA SER A 47 5.71 -2.66 -6.32
C SER A 47 5.97 -2.50 -4.82
N THR A 48 7.24 -2.26 -4.51
CA THR A 48 7.76 -1.81 -3.21
C THR A 48 8.44 -0.44 -3.34
N ASN A 49 8.29 0.24 -4.47
CA ASN A 49 8.91 1.53 -4.76
C ASN A 49 7.89 2.66 -4.51
N TYR A 50 8.31 3.67 -3.74
CA TYR A 50 7.42 4.78 -3.36
C TYR A 50 7.03 5.60 -4.58
N GLU A 51 8.02 5.95 -5.41
CA GLU A 51 7.84 6.83 -6.56
C GLU A 51 6.86 6.22 -7.58
N GLU A 52 6.99 4.93 -7.89
CA GLU A 52 6.11 4.22 -8.82
C GLU A 52 4.64 4.25 -8.35
N ILE A 53 4.38 4.08 -7.06
CA ILE A 53 3.02 4.12 -6.51
C ILE A 53 2.51 5.56 -6.39
N SER A 54 3.37 6.49 -5.99
CA SER A 54 3.06 7.92 -5.93
C SER A 54 2.65 8.45 -7.30
N ASP A 55 3.47 8.21 -8.33
CA ASP A 55 3.19 8.59 -9.71
C ASP A 55 1.85 8.00 -10.18
N TYR A 56 1.61 6.70 -9.90
CA TYR A 56 0.34 6.07 -10.25
C TYR A 56 -0.86 6.76 -9.59
N LEU A 57 -0.78 7.09 -8.29
CA LEU A 57 -1.84 7.74 -7.54
C LEU A 57 -2.06 9.21 -7.95
N GLU A 58 -1.03 9.91 -8.40
CA GLU A 58 -1.17 11.27 -8.95
C GLU A 58 -2.07 11.27 -10.20
N PHE A 59 -1.93 10.28 -11.08
CA PHE A 59 -2.75 10.16 -12.30
C PHE A 59 -4.10 9.48 -12.08
N HIS A 60 -4.23 8.60 -11.08
CA HIS A 60 -5.41 7.77 -10.86
C HIS A 60 -6.11 8.02 -9.51
N SER A 61 -5.91 9.20 -8.93
CA SER A 61 -6.35 9.51 -7.56
C SER A 61 -7.81 9.13 -7.30
N PRO A 62 -8.09 8.18 -6.39
CA PRO A 62 -9.44 7.66 -6.17
C PRO A 62 -10.36 8.58 -5.37
N PHE A 63 -9.80 9.54 -4.64
CA PHE A 63 -10.52 10.50 -3.80
C PHE A 63 -9.57 11.64 -3.37
N ASN A 64 -10.15 12.76 -2.93
CA ASN A 64 -9.42 14.02 -2.69
C ASN A 64 -8.21 13.92 -1.75
N ASN A 65 -8.18 12.94 -0.83
CA ASN A 65 -7.11 12.77 0.16
C ASN A 65 -6.29 11.48 -0.06
N ALA A 66 -6.35 10.87 -1.25
CA ALA A 66 -5.70 9.58 -1.49
C ALA A 66 -4.18 9.64 -1.34
N LEU A 67 -3.54 10.72 -1.83
CA LEU A 67 -2.09 10.92 -1.71
C LEU A 67 -1.65 11.08 -0.25
N SER A 68 -2.30 11.95 0.53
CA SER A 68 -1.95 12.09 1.95
C SER A 68 -2.19 10.81 2.74
N THR A 69 -3.27 10.09 2.43
CA THR A 69 -3.56 8.78 3.02
C THR A 69 -2.49 7.75 2.67
N PHE A 70 -2.02 7.79 1.42
CA PHE A 70 -0.92 6.96 0.95
C PHE A 70 0.38 7.27 1.69
N ASP A 71 0.75 8.54 1.83
CA ASP A 71 1.97 8.97 2.52
C ASP A 71 2.00 8.49 3.99
N GLU A 72 0.85 8.61 4.68
CA GLU A 72 0.67 8.11 6.04
C GLU A 72 0.81 6.58 6.10
N ALA A 73 0.09 5.86 5.24
CA ALA A 73 0.15 4.40 5.19
C ALA A 73 1.53 3.88 4.78
N TRP A 74 2.25 4.60 3.91
CA TRP A 74 3.60 4.28 3.48
C TRP A 74 4.59 4.40 4.63
N THR A 75 4.49 5.46 5.41
CA THR A 75 5.34 5.65 6.60
C THR A 75 5.18 4.49 7.58
N GLU A 76 3.94 4.06 7.83
CA GLU A 76 3.65 2.89 8.67
C GLU A 76 4.15 1.58 8.06
N TYR A 77 4.01 1.42 6.74
CA TYR A 77 4.52 0.25 6.01
C TYR A 77 6.04 0.11 6.18
N ILE A 78 6.81 1.19 6.04
CA ILE A 78 8.27 1.17 6.19
C ILE A 78 8.68 0.87 7.64
N GLN A 79 7.93 1.35 8.64
CA GLN A 79 8.21 1.08 10.05
C GLN A 79 7.94 -0.38 10.48
N ASN A 80 7.01 -1.05 9.79
CA ASN A 80 6.61 -2.43 10.09
C ASN A 80 7.23 -3.49 9.16
N SER A 81 8.11 -3.08 8.24
CA SER A 81 8.78 -3.95 7.25
C SER A 81 10.16 -4.44 7.67
#